data_AF-A0A2V6PHG0-F1
#
_entry.id   AF-A0A2V6PHG0-F1
#
_cell.length_a   1.000
_cell.length_b   1.000
_cell.length_c   1.000
_cell.angle_alpha   90.00
_cell.angle_beta   90.00
_cell.angle_gamma   90.00
#
_symmetry.space_group_name_H-M   'P 1'
#
loop_
_entity.id
_entity.type
_entity.pdbx_description
1 polymer ?
#
loop_
_entity_poly.entity_id
_entity_poly.type
_entity_poly.pdbx_seq_one_letter_code
_entity_poly.pdbx_strand_id
1 'polypeptide(L)'
;MLRYRRLDRPTLSTRVLGPLGRQLLAIDSVIEGKADVAPIDGYALDLLRRHDAGRVARVRVVATTAAAPSPPVVASARTSPAARERTSEVLCAVHTAPEMNATLDELLIERFVRVAPEDFDVFLELQRAAEDAGYPDLA
;
A
#
# COMPACT_ATOMS: atom_id res chain seq x y z
N MET A 1 -1.74 14.01 2.13
CA MET A 1 -2.54 14.80 1.18
C MET A 1 -3.19 16.03 1.82
N LEU A 2 -3.58 15.98 3.09
CA LEU A 2 -4.20 17.12 3.80
C LEU A 2 -3.42 18.43 3.75
N ARG A 3 -2.07 18.38 3.67
CA ARG A 3 -1.22 19.57 3.47
C ARG A 3 -1.54 20.40 2.21
N TYR A 4 -2.22 19.81 1.22
CA TYR A 4 -2.61 20.50 -0.02
C TYR A 4 -4.04 21.06 0.05
N ARG A 5 -4.79 20.79 1.13
CA ARG A 5 -6.10 21.39 1.37
C ARG A 5 -5.90 22.88 1.66
N ARG A 6 -6.75 23.71 1.07
CA ARG A 6 -6.77 25.16 1.33
C ARG A 6 -8.17 25.57 1.78
N LEU A 7 -8.26 26.65 2.56
CA LEU A 7 -9.55 27.14 3.05
C LEU A 7 -10.48 27.59 1.92
N ASP A 8 -9.92 28.11 0.83
CA ASP A 8 -10.64 28.51 -0.39
C ASP A 8 -10.97 27.34 -1.33
N ARG A 9 -10.38 26.15 -1.09
CA ARG A 9 -10.64 24.93 -1.85
C ARG A 9 -10.70 23.73 -0.90
N PRO A 10 -11.84 23.55 -0.20
CA PRO A 10 -11.94 22.61 0.91
C PRO A 10 -11.86 21.14 0.47
N THR A 11 -12.12 20.84 -0.81
CA THR A 11 -11.99 19.50 -1.39
C THR A 11 -10.70 19.34 -2.21
N LEU A 12 -10.04 18.19 -2.06
CA LEU A 12 -8.81 17.84 -2.80
C LEU A 12 -9.08 17.49 -4.27
N SER A 13 -10.28 17.02 -4.59
CA SER A 13 -10.71 16.67 -5.94
C SER A 13 -12.12 17.20 -6.21
N THR A 14 -12.45 17.37 -7.48
CA THR A 14 -13.81 17.70 -7.95
C THR A 14 -14.69 16.46 -8.12
N ARG A 15 -14.06 15.31 -8.35
CA ARG A 15 -14.71 14.00 -8.54
C ARG A 15 -13.77 12.90 -8.09
N VAL A 16 -14.34 11.82 -7.55
CA VAL A 16 -13.62 10.56 -7.29
C VAL A 16 -14.16 9.48 -8.25
N LEU A 17 -13.26 8.63 -8.75
CA LEU A 17 -13.58 7.49 -9.60
C LEU A 17 -13.30 6.21 -8.82
N GLY A 18 -14.33 5.40 -8.52
CA GLY A 18 -14.14 4.16 -7.78
C GLY A 18 -15.43 3.59 -7.17
N PRO A 19 -15.30 2.52 -6.38
CA PRO A 19 -14.05 1.86 -6.00
C PRO A 19 -13.46 1.02 -7.15
N LEU A 20 -12.16 1.20 -7.44
CA LEU A 20 -11.45 0.43 -8.48
C LEU A 20 -10.82 -0.86 -7.94
N GLY A 21 -10.66 -1.00 -6.62
CA GLY A 21 -10.27 -2.24 -5.92
C GLY A 21 -8.88 -2.83 -6.24
N ARG A 22 -8.23 -2.43 -7.34
CA ARG A 22 -6.94 -2.93 -7.82
C ARG A 22 -6.05 -1.79 -8.30
N GLN A 23 -4.77 -1.86 -7.95
CA GLN A 23 -3.76 -0.86 -8.31
C GLN A 23 -3.62 -0.68 -9.83
N LEU A 24 -3.76 -1.78 -10.59
CA LEU A 24 -3.75 -1.75 -12.06
C LEU A 24 -4.87 -0.90 -12.64
N LEU A 25 -6.10 -1.04 -12.14
CA LEU A 25 -7.25 -0.28 -12.63
C LEU A 25 -7.12 1.22 -12.33
N ALA A 26 -6.47 1.56 -11.22
CA ALA A 26 -6.16 2.94 -10.87
C ALA A 26 -5.14 3.56 -11.84
N ILE A 27 -4.06 2.85 -12.19
CA ILE A 27 -3.09 3.31 -13.19
C ILE A 27 -3.72 3.41 -14.58
N ASP A 28 -4.47 2.40 -15.00
CA ASP A 28 -5.13 2.37 -16.31
C ASP A 28 -6.11 3.54 -16.45
N SER A 29 -6.82 3.91 -15.38
CA SER A 29 -7.70 5.08 -15.38
C SER A 29 -6.96 6.40 -15.65
N VAL A 30 -5.71 6.54 -15.20
CA VAL A 30 -4.88 7.72 -15.53
C VAL A 30 -4.39 7.64 -16.97
N ILE A 31 -3.92 6.47 -17.39
CA ILE A 31 -3.42 6.22 -18.74
C ILE A 31 -4.50 6.48 -19.81
N GLU A 32 -5.74 6.13 -19.52
CA GLU A 32 -6.90 6.29 -20.40
C GLU A 32 -7.54 7.68 -20.31
N GLY A 33 -7.03 8.57 -19.44
CA GLY A 33 -7.57 9.91 -19.24
C GLY A 33 -8.91 9.95 -18.51
N LYS A 34 -9.28 8.87 -17.80
CA LYS A 34 -10.50 8.81 -16.96
C LYS A 34 -10.29 9.50 -15.60
N ALA A 35 -9.05 9.60 -15.14
CA ALA A 35 -8.65 10.28 -13.91
C ALA A 35 -7.38 11.11 -14.15
N ASP A 36 -7.30 12.31 -13.58
CA ASP A 36 -6.10 13.16 -13.69
C ASP A 36 -4.93 12.63 -12.85
N VAL A 37 -5.26 12.04 -11.70
CA VAL A 37 -4.32 11.46 -10.73
C VAL A 37 -4.98 10.25 -10.05
N ALA A 38 -4.16 9.28 -9.63
CA ALA A 38 -4.61 8.16 -8.83
C ALA A 38 -3.60 7.86 -7.70
N PRO A 39 -4.08 7.54 -6.48
CA PRO A 39 -3.20 7.06 -5.42
C PRO A 39 -2.78 5.62 -5.74
N ILE A 40 -1.48 5.35 -5.63
CA ILE A 40 -0.91 4.01 -5.84
C ILE A 40 -0.03 3.67 -4.64
N ASP A 41 -0.16 2.44 -4.15
CA ASP A 41 0.72 1.92 -3.11
C ASP A 41 2.17 1.84 -3.64
N GLY A 42 3.14 2.25 -2.81
CA GLY A 42 4.55 2.33 -3.23
C GLY A 42 5.13 0.97 -3.63
N TYR A 43 4.84 -0.06 -2.85
CA TYR A 43 5.28 -1.42 -3.13
C TYR A 43 4.60 -1.98 -4.39
N ALA A 44 3.30 -1.73 -4.57
CA ALA A 44 2.61 -2.07 -5.81
C ALA A 44 3.21 -1.38 -7.05
N LEU A 45 3.61 -0.11 -6.95
CA LEU A 45 4.28 0.59 -8.04
C LEU A 45 5.62 -0.04 -8.39
N ASP A 46 6.40 -0.49 -7.41
CA ASP A 46 7.69 -1.15 -7.64
C ASP A 46 7.51 -2.54 -8.26
N LEU A 47 6.50 -3.31 -7.83
CA LEU A 47 6.11 -4.55 -8.50
C LEU A 47 5.72 -4.30 -9.97
N LEU A 48 4.98 -3.23 -10.24
CA LEU A 48 4.62 -2.87 -11.62
C LEU A 48 5.81 -2.42 -12.44
N ARG A 49 6.79 -1.73 -11.85
CA ARG A 49 8.05 -1.42 -12.55
C ARG A 49 8.81 -2.67 -12.95
N ARG A 50 8.83 -3.67 -12.07
CA ARG A 50 9.50 -4.96 -12.32
C ARG A 50 8.79 -5.78 -13.40
N HIS A 51 7.45 -5.87 -13.32
CA HIS A 51 6.67 -6.83 -14.10
C HIS A 51 5.92 -6.23 -15.30
N ASP A 52 5.72 -4.91 -15.34
CA ASP A 52 5.03 -4.19 -16.43
C ASP A 52 5.57 -2.75 -16.59
N ALA A 53 6.88 -2.65 -16.86
CA ALA A 53 7.57 -1.37 -17.02
C ALA A 53 6.94 -0.48 -18.12
N GLY A 54 6.38 -1.10 -19.17
CA GLY A 54 5.71 -0.39 -20.27
C GLY A 54 4.49 0.39 -19.80
N ARG A 55 3.69 -0.18 -18.88
CA ARG A 55 2.57 0.54 -18.27
C ARG A 55 3.04 1.69 -17.39
N VAL A 56 4.04 1.45 -16.54
CA VAL A 56 4.55 2.49 -15.62
C VAL A 56 5.18 3.67 -16.37
N ALA A 57 5.83 3.43 -17.51
CA ALA A 57 6.43 4.49 -18.34
C ALA A 57 5.42 5.52 -18.87
N ARG A 58 4.12 5.19 -18.87
CA ARG A 58 3.04 6.08 -19.34
C ARG A 58 2.50 7.00 -18.25
N VAL A 59 2.96 6.85 -17.01
CA VAL A 59 2.57 7.69 -15.88
C VAL A 59 3.82 8.25 -15.17
N ARG A 60 3.63 9.25 -14.31
CA ARG A 60 4.71 9.79 -13.47
C ARG A 60 4.24 10.01 -12.05
N VAL A 61 5.14 9.84 -11.09
CA VAL A 61 4.88 10.19 -9.69
C VAL A 61 4.89 11.71 -9.56
N VAL A 62 3.77 12.28 -9.09
CA VAL A 62 3.61 13.72 -8.87
C VAL A 62 3.78 14.14 -7.41
N ALA A 63 3.60 13.19 -6.48
CA ALA A 63 3.73 13.39 -5.05
C ALA A 63 3.88 12.04 -4.35
N THR A 64 4.48 12.06 -3.15
CA THR A 64 4.62 10.90 -2.27
C THR A 64 4.04 11.21 -0.90
N THR A 65 3.40 10.21 -0.28
CA THR A 65 2.89 10.28 1.09
C THR A 65 4.02 10.06 2.10
N ALA A 66 3.73 10.25 3.39
CA ALA A 66 4.67 9.78 4.42
C ALA A 66 4.84 8.26 4.30
N ALA A 67 6.03 7.77 4.66
CA ALA A 67 6.27 6.34 4.76
C ALA A 67 5.37 5.74 5.84
N ALA A 68 4.88 4.54 5.59
CA ALA A 68 4.11 3.74 6.53
C ALA A 68 4.56 2.27 6.41
N PRO A 69 4.34 1.44 7.44
CA PRO A 69 4.70 0.02 7.38
C PRO A 69 4.07 -0.68 6.18
N SER A 70 4.81 -1.61 5.57
CA SER A 70 4.28 -2.51 4.55
C SER A 70 3.13 -3.37 5.11
N PRO A 71 2.19 -3.83 4.27
CA PRO A 71 1.08 -4.66 4.72
C PRO A 71 1.54 -5.90 5.50
N PRO A 72 0.95 -6.19 6.68
CA PRO A 72 1.35 -7.33 7.50
C PRO A 72 0.78 -8.64 6.97
N VAL A 73 1.45 -9.74 7.29
CA VAL A 73 0.85 -11.08 7.23
C VAL A 73 0.08 -11.31 8.53
N VAL A 74 -1.24 -11.48 8.42
CA VAL A 74 -2.13 -11.70 9.57
C VAL A 74 -2.66 -13.12 9.60
N ALA A 75 -2.76 -13.69 10.80
CA ALA A 75 -3.39 -14.98 11.03
C ALA A 75 -4.79 -14.80 11.62
N SER A 76 -5.69 -15.77 11.35
CA SER A 76 -7.00 -15.80 12.00
C SER A 76 -6.86 -15.89 13.52
N ALA A 77 -7.77 -15.25 14.25
CA ALA A 77 -7.89 -15.44 15.70
C ALA A 77 -8.15 -16.90 16.11
N ARG A 78 -8.62 -17.75 15.18
CA ARG A 78 -8.81 -19.20 15.41
C ARG A 78 -7.53 -20.02 15.24
N THR A 79 -6.46 -19.45 14.69
CA THR A 79 -5.19 -20.16 14.52
C THR A 79 -4.50 -20.31 15.88
N SER A 80 -4.08 -21.53 16.22
CA SER A 80 -3.48 -21.80 17.53
C SER A 80 -2.19 -20.98 17.74
N PRO A 81 -1.87 -20.57 18.99
CA PRO A 81 -0.65 -19.82 19.28
C PRO A 81 0.62 -20.53 18.79
N ALA A 82 0.70 -21.85 18.97
CA ALA A 82 1.83 -22.65 18.50
C ALA A 82 1.96 -22.69 16.98
N ALA A 83 0.85 -22.73 16.24
CA ALA A 83 0.90 -22.68 14.77
C ALA A 83 1.31 -21.28 14.29
N ARG A 84 0.76 -20.22 14.89
CA ARG A 84 1.15 -18.84 14.61
C ARG A 84 2.64 -18.63 14.81
N GLU A 85 3.18 -19.07 15.95
CA GLU A 85 4.60 -18.87 16.27
C GLU A 85 5.50 -19.59 15.26
N ARG A 86 5.24 -20.86 14.98
CA ARG A 86 6.00 -21.61 13.96
C ARG A 86 5.93 -20.97 12.58
N THR A 87 4.75 -20.53 12.14
CA THR A 87 4.60 -19.86 10.84
C THR A 87 5.40 -18.57 10.79
N SER A 88 5.34 -17.75 11.85
CA SER A 88 6.09 -16.51 11.92
C SER A 88 7.60 -16.74 12.01
N GLU A 89 8.08 -17.78 12.70
CA GLU A 89 9.49 -18.19 12.73
C GLU A 89 9.98 -18.56 11.32
N VAL A 90 9.23 -19.41 10.61
CA VAL A 90 9.56 -19.82 9.24
C VAL A 90 9.58 -18.62 8.29
N LEU A 91 8.58 -17.74 8.35
CA LEU A 91 8.55 -16.54 7.50
C LEU A 91 9.73 -15.60 7.79
N CYS A 92 10.09 -15.40 9.06
CA CYS A 92 11.25 -14.57 9.41
C CYS A 92 12.56 -15.17 8.93
N ALA A 93 12.68 -16.50 8.90
CA ALA A 93 13.88 -17.20 8.43
C ALA A 93 13.92 -17.42 6.91
N VAL A 94 12.84 -17.16 6.16
CA VAL A 94 12.72 -17.53 4.74
C VAL A 94 13.82 -16.93 3.86
N HIS A 95 14.32 -15.74 4.23
CA HIS A 95 15.40 -15.05 3.51
C HIS A 95 16.77 -15.73 3.61
N THR A 96 16.93 -16.70 4.52
CA THR A 96 18.17 -17.50 4.63
C THR A 96 18.12 -18.80 3.84
N ALA A 97 16.97 -19.14 3.25
CA ALA A 97 16.78 -20.36 2.46
C ALA A 97 17.10 -20.09 0.98
N PRO A 98 18.19 -20.63 0.41
CA PRO A 98 18.61 -20.32 -0.95
C PRO A 98 17.54 -20.62 -2.01
N GLU A 99 16.73 -21.66 -1.79
CA GLU A 99 15.60 -22.04 -2.65
C GLU A 99 14.51 -20.97 -2.73
N MET A 100 14.44 -20.06 -1.76
CA MET A 100 13.46 -18.97 -1.72
C MET A 100 13.95 -17.68 -2.36
N ASN A 101 15.24 -17.58 -2.70
CA ASN A 101 15.84 -16.34 -3.24
C ASN A 101 15.12 -15.85 -4.50
N ALA A 102 14.81 -16.76 -5.44
CA ALA A 102 14.10 -16.39 -6.67
C ALA A 102 12.69 -15.84 -6.37
N THR A 103 11.95 -16.47 -5.46
CA THR A 103 10.61 -16.02 -5.08
C THR A 103 10.64 -14.67 -4.36
N LEU A 104 11.58 -14.48 -3.43
CA LEU A 104 11.75 -13.22 -2.71
C LEU A 104 12.14 -12.08 -3.65
N ASP A 105 13.05 -12.34 -4.59
CA ASP A 105 13.43 -11.38 -5.63
C ASP A 105 12.22 -11.03 -6.53
N GLU A 106 11.49 -12.02 -7.05
CA GLU A 106 10.28 -11.80 -7.85
C GLU A 106 9.22 -10.95 -7.15
N LEU A 107 9.07 -11.14 -5.83
CA LEU A 107 8.15 -10.39 -4.99
C LEU A 107 8.74 -9.07 -4.50
N LEU A 108 10.01 -8.76 -4.74
CA LEU A 108 10.69 -7.59 -4.18
C LEU A 108 10.65 -7.55 -2.64
N ILE A 109 10.72 -8.72 -1.99
CA ILE A 109 10.74 -8.85 -0.53
C ILE A 109 12.15 -9.21 -0.09
N GLU A 110 12.78 -8.36 0.71
CA GLU A 110 14.10 -8.66 1.27
C GLU A 110 14.02 -9.71 2.40
N ARG A 111 13.10 -9.51 3.35
CA ARG A 111 12.85 -10.40 4.48
C ARG A 111 11.53 -10.05 5.16
N PHE A 112 11.04 -10.99 5.98
CA PHE A 112 9.99 -10.70 6.95
C PHE A 112 10.60 -10.41 8.32
N VAL A 113 9.95 -9.54 9.08
CA VAL A 113 10.33 -9.20 10.46
C VAL A 113 9.12 -9.35 11.38
N ARG A 114 9.38 -9.55 12.68
CA ARG A 114 8.32 -9.48 13.68
C ARG A 114 7.86 -8.03 13.84
N VAL A 115 6.56 -7.88 14.00
CA VAL A 115 5.89 -6.60 14.22
C VAL A 115 4.88 -6.76 15.35
N ALA A 116 4.63 -5.67 16.05
CA ALA A 116 3.56 -5.54 17.04
C ALA A 116 2.39 -4.74 16.43
N PRO A 117 1.15 -4.89 16.92
CA PRO A 117 0.02 -4.11 16.42
C PRO A 117 0.27 -2.60 16.45
N GLU A 118 1.00 -2.10 17.45
CA GLU A 118 1.29 -0.69 17.66
C GLU A 118 2.19 -0.10 16.55
N ASP A 119 2.96 -0.94 15.84
CA ASP A 119 3.73 -0.51 14.66
C ASP A 119 2.82 0.06 13.57
N PHE A 120 1.54 -0.31 13.57
CA PHE A 120 0.52 0.10 12.61
C PHE A 120 -0.36 1.26 13.11
N ASP A 121 -0.11 1.81 14.30
CA ASP A 121 -0.90 2.91 14.87
C ASP A 121 -0.89 4.17 14.00
N VAL A 122 0.16 4.36 13.19
CA VAL A 122 0.24 5.43 12.18
C VAL A 122 -0.98 5.45 11.24
N PHE A 123 -1.56 4.30 10.92
CA PHE A 123 -2.76 4.24 10.08
C PHE A 123 -4.00 4.72 10.82
N LEU A 124 -4.10 4.48 12.13
CA LEU A 124 -5.18 5.00 12.97
C LEU A 124 -5.06 6.51 13.14
N GLU A 125 -3.84 7.03 13.30
CA GLU A 125 -3.58 8.48 13.34
C GLU A 125 -3.96 9.15 12.01
N LEU A 126 -3.58 8.56 10.89
CA LEU A 126 -3.93 9.05 9.55
C LEU A 126 -5.45 9.02 9.33
N GLN A 127 -6.14 7.99 9.81
CA GLN A 127 -7.60 7.91 9.73
C GLN A 127 -8.26 9.04 10.55
N ARG A 128 -7.88 9.22 11.82
CA ARG A 128 -8.41 10.31 12.67
C ARG A 128 -8.17 11.68 12.04
N ALA A 129 -6.96 11.92 11.52
CA ALA A 129 -6.64 13.18 10.85
C ALA A 129 -7.48 13.42 9.58
N ALA A 130 -7.86 12.36 8.87
CA ALA A 130 -8.75 12.45 7.71
C ALA A 130 -10.20 12.75 8.16
N GLU A 131 -10.70 12.06 9.20
CA GLU A 131 -12.01 12.30 9.80
C GLU A 131 -12.15 13.75 10.29
N ASP A 132 -11.19 14.25 11.08
CA ASP A 132 -11.14 15.62 11.58
C ASP A 132 -11.10 16.67 10.44
N ALA A 133 -10.52 16.30 9.30
CA ALA A 133 -10.46 17.14 8.11
C ALA A 133 -11.74 17.09 7.24
N GLY A 134 -12.74 16.30 7.60
CA GLY A 134 -13.98 16.13 6.84
C GLY A 134 -13.91 15.08 5.72
N TYR A 135 -13.01 14.11 5.84
CA TYR A 135 -12.87 12.95 4.96
C TYR A 135 -13.14 11.63 5.70
N PRO A 136 -14.36 11.41 6.23
CA PRO A 136 -14.67 10.19 6.99
C PRO A 136 -14.78 8.93 6.11
N ASP A 137 -15.08 9.11 4.82
CA ASP A 137 -15.24 8.02 3.85
C ASP A 137 -14.33 8.24 2.63
N LEU A 138 -13.95 7.14 1.99
CA LEU A 138 -13.45 7.14 0.63
C LEU A 138 -14.65 7.42 -0.29
N ALA A 139 -14.93 8.70 -0.55
CA ALA A 139 -16.01 9.16 -1.44
C ALA A 139 -16.03 8.45 -2.80
#